data_AF-U4KFI4-F1
#
_entry.id   AF-U4KFI4-F1
#
_cell.length_a   1.000
_cell.length_b   1.000
_cell.length_c   1.000
_cell.angle_alpha   90.00
_cell.angle_beta   90.00
_cell.angle_gamma   90.00
#
_symmetry.space_group_name_H-M   'P 1'
#
loop_
_entity.id
_entity.type
_entity.pdbx_description
1 polymer ?
#
loop_
_entity_poly.entity_id
_entity_poly.type
_entity_poly.pdbx_seq_one_letter_code
_entity_poly.pdbx_strand_id
1 'polypeptide(L)'
;MKAIFIKAIKGAACRWEWVFNNRKHADSWRKASIFMFTLAALTFMQLMLVILPIEKDGKFNLYETERIEQKDIPNILEYECKLDSEAYTQCSMAKYQLNNVKVLLPIFSYGTQIAFALGVLLLILSFISGIEIKEDEYDQWKKDLDKASSGKSENDETEEEKNELS
;
A
#
# COMPACT_ATOMS: atom_id res chain seq x y z
N MET A 1 18.01 -24.69 -22.69
CA MET A 1 17.72 -23.50 -21.86
C MET A 1 16.27 -22.99 -21.99
N LYS A 2 15.74 -22.70 -23.19
CA LYS A 2 14.37 -22.16 -23.35
C LYS A 2 13.24 -23.06 -22.78
N ALA A 3 13.29 -24.37 -23.00
CA ALA A 3 12.25 -25.30 -22.53
C ALA A 3 12.20 -25.45 -20.99
N ILE A 4 13.35 -25.36 -20.31
CA ILE A 4 13.44 -25.41 -18.85
C ILE A 4 12.89 -24.11 -18.25
N PHE A 5 13.21 -22.96 -18.87
CA PHE A 5 12.69 -21.65 -18.44
C PHE A 5 11.17 -21.55 -18.61
N ILE A 6 10.62 -22.07 -19.72
CA ILE A 6 9.16 -22.13 -19.95
C ILE A 6 8.47 -23.05 -18.93
N LYS A 7 9.06 -24.21 -18.61
CA LYS A 7 8.55 -25.10 -17.56
C LYS A 7 8.59 -24.45 -16.17
N ALA A 8 9.66 -23.73 -15.84
CA ALA A 8 9.79 -23.02 -14.58
C ALA A 8 8.76 -21.88 -14.46
N ILE A 9 8.55 -21.09 -15.52
CA ILE A 9 7.55 -20.03 -15.55
C ILE A 9 6.13 -20.59 -15.44
N LYS A 10 5.80 -21.68 -16.15
CA LYS A 10 4.49 -22.34 -16.03
C LYS A 10 4.27 -22.91 -14.64
N GLY A 11 5.30 -23.55 -14.05
CA GLY A 11 5.25 -24.07 -12.69
C GLY A 11 5.04 -22.97 -11.66
N ALA A 12 5.74 -21.85 -11.80
CA ALA A 12 5.51 -20.66 -11.00
C ALA A 12 4.06 -20.18 -11.18
N ALA A 13 3.60 -19.93 -12.41
CA ALA A 13 2.26 -19.41 -12.70
C ALA A 13 1.13 -20.26 -12.09
N CYS A 14 1.21 -21.60 -12.18
CA CYS A 14 0.25 -22.48 -11.53
C CYS A 14 0.29 -22.39 -10.00
N ARG A 15 1.48 -22.24 -9.40
CA ARG A 15 1.60 -22.03 -7.95
C ARG A 15 1.01 -20.68 -7.54
N TRP A 16 1.22 -19.63 -8.33
CA TRP A 16 0.60 -18.31 -8.12
C TRP A 16 -0.94 -18.38 -8.19
N GLU A 17 -1.49 -19.09 -9.17
CA GLU A 17 -2.94 -19.25 -9.31
C GLU A 17 -3.57 -20.01 -8.12
N TRP A 18 -2.89 -21.05 -7.64
CA TRP A 18 -3.31 -21.81 -6.47
C TRP A 18 -3.24 -21.01 -5.16
N VAL A 19 -2.18 -20.21 -4.97
CA VAL A 19 -2.04 -19.23 -3.87
C VAL A 19 -3.25 -18.30 -3.78
N PHE A 20 -3.75 -17.81 -4.92
CA PHE A 20 -4.92 -16.92 -4.94
C PHE A 20 -6.25 -17.62 -4.61
N ASN A 21 -6.29 -18.96 -4.69
CA ASN A 21 -7.50 -19.76 -4.52
C ASN A 21 -7.65 -20.38 -3.11
N ASN A 22 -6.58 -20.47 -2.31
CA ASN A 22 -6.62 -21.04 -0.96
C ASN A 22 -6.49 -19.96 0.12
N ARG A 23 -7.59 -19.67 0.84
CA ARG A 23 -7.92 -18.27 1.16
C ARG A 23 -7.93 -17.81 2.62
N LYS A 24 -7.83 -18.67 3.63
CA LYS A 24 -8.28 -18.22 4.97
C LYS A 24 -7.37 -17.20 5.67
N HIS A 25 -6.05 -17.33 5.57
CA HIS A 25 -5.12 -16.37 6.19
C HIS A 25 -4.62 -15.32 5.20
N ALA A 26 -4.28 -15.70 3.97
CA ALA A 26 -3.78 -14.77 2.95
C ALA A 26 -4.79 -13.64 2.62
N ASP A 27 -6.09 -13.93 2.62
CA ASP A 27 -7.14 -12.93 2.36
C ASP A 27 -7.27 -11.92 3.52
N SER A 28 -7.08 -12.37 4.77
CA SER A 28 -7.07 -11.49 5.95
C SER A 28 -5.87 -10.53 5.91
N TRP A 29 -4.66 -11.05 5.64
CA TRP A 29 -3.45 -10.23 5.48
C TRP A 29 -3.57 -9.24 4.32
N ARG A 30 -4.17 -9.65 3.20
CA ARG A 30 -4.44 -8.78 2.04
C ARG A 30 -5.42 -7.66 2.38
N LYS A 31 -6.52 -7.97 3.06
CA LYS A 31 -7.52 -6.97 3.49
C LYS A 31 -6.92 -5.97 4.48
N ALA A 32 -6.15 -6.45 5.45
CA ALA A 32 -5.43 -5.59 6.38
C ALA A 32 -4.39 -4.71 5.67
N SER A 33 -3.67 -5.24 4.68
CA SER A 33 -2.74 -4.47 3.84
C SER A 33 -3.44 -3.32 3.11
N ILE A 34 -4.57 -3.60 2.44
CA ILE A 34 -5.38 -2.57 1.74
C ILE A 34 -5.86 -1.50 2.73
N PHE A 35 -6.32 -1.90 3.92
CA PHE A 35 -6.72 -0.96 4.97
C PHE A 35 -5.57 -0.04 5.38
N MET A 36 -4.39 -0.61 5.65
CA MET A 36 -3.21 0.18 6.03
C MET A 36 -2.75 1.13 4.90
N PHE A 37 -2.79 0.71 3.64
CA PHE A 37 -2.50 1.59 2.51
C PHE A 37 -3.52 2.72 2.37
N THR A 38 -4.80 2.44 2.62
CA THR A 38 -5.85 3.47 2.61
C THR A 38 -5.60 4.49 3.72
N LEU A 39 -5.23 4.03 4.92
CA LEU A 39 -4.86 4.91 6.02
C LEU A 39 -3.61 5.75 5.69
N ALA A 40 -2.61 5.15 5.06
CA ALA A 40 -1.42 5.86 4.58
C ALA A 40 -1.78 6.94 3.55
N ALA A 41 -2.66 6.63 2.60
CA ALA A 41 -3.11 7.59 1.61
C ALA A 41 -3.90 8.76 2.23
N LEU A 42 -4.79 8.48 3.19
CA LEU A 42 -5.55 9.51 3.90
C LEU A 42 -4.63 10.42 4.71
N THR A 43 -3.71 9.84 5.49
CA THR A 43 -2.76 10.61 6.30
C THR A 43 -1.80 11.43 5.44
N PHE A 44 -1.35 10.88 4.31
CA PHE A 44 -0.56 11.61 3.32
C PHE A 44 -1.33 12.77 2.69
N MET A 45 -2.60 12.57 2.34
CA MET A 45 -3.45 13.66 1.82
C MET A 45 -3.63 14.78 2.84
N GLN A 46 -3.83 14.45 4.12
CA GLN A 46 -3.90 15.46 5.19
C GLN A 46 -2.59 16.25 5.32
N LEU A 47 -1.44 15.56 5.22
CA LEU A 47 -0.14 16.21 5.22
C LEU A 47 0.02 17.20 4.06
N MET A 48 -0.33 16.78 2.85
CA MET A 48 -0.17 17.58 1.64
C MET A 48 -1.17 18.73 1.49
N LEU A 49 -2.43 18.52 1.88
CA LEU A 49 -3.52 19.48 1.62
C LEU A 49 -3.79 20.41 2.80
N VAL A 50 -3.35 20.07 4.01
CA VAL A 50 -3.64 20.85 5.21
C VAL A 50 -2.36 21.30 5.89
N ILE A 51 -1.49 20.37 6.27
CA ILE A 51 -0.33 20.70 7.12
C ILE A 51 0.70 21.55 6.37
N LEU A 52 1.11 21.14 5.17
CA LEU A 52 2.11 21.89 4.40
C LEU A 52 1.62 23.28 3.95
N PRO A 53 0.35 23.46 3.51
CA PRO A 53 -0.19 24.79 3.27
C PRO A 53 -0.20 25.68 4.52
N ILE A 54 -0.62 25.15 5.68
CA ILE A 54 -0.58 25.91 6.95
C ILE A 54 0.85 26.30 7.33
N GLU A 55 1.84 25.42 7.10
CA GLU A 55 3.25 25.73 7.31
C GLU A 55 3.72 26.88 6.41
N LYS A 56 3.33 26.84 5.14
CA LYS A 56 3.66 27.89 4.18
C LYS A 56 3.05 29.24 4.59
N ASP A 57 1.77 29.25 4.96
CA ASP A 57 1.08 30.46 5.41
C ASP A 57 1.68 30.98 6.72
N GLY A 58 2.03 30.09 7.65
CA GLY A 58 2.69 30.44 8.90
C GLY A 58 4.05 31.09 8.69
N LYS A 59 4.86 30.55 7.75
CA LYS A 59 6.15 31.13 7.35
C LYS A 59 5.99 32.48 6.67
N PHE A 60 4.96 32.64 5.84
CA PHE A 60 4.67 33.93 5.22
C PHE A 60 4.30 35.00 6.26
N ASN A 61 3.44 34.65 7.22
CA ASN A 61 3.05 35.56 8.29
C ASN A 61 4.23 35.91 9.22
N LEU A 62 5.16 34.97 9.45
CA LEU A 62 6.41 35.24 10.16
C LEU A 62 7.26 36.28 9.41
N TYR A 63 7.47 36.08 8.11
CA TYR A 63 8.22 37.02 7.28
C TYR A 63 7.60 38.42 7.25
N GLU A 64 6.27 38.52 7.14
CA GLU A 64 5.57 39.81 7.22
C GLU A 64 5.78 40.48 8.58
N THR A 65 5.74 39.71 9.66
CA THR A 65 6.02 40.21 11.02
C THR A 65 7.42 40.77 11.13
N GLU A 66 8.43 40.02 10.67
CA GLU A 66 9.84 40.44 10.70
C GLU A 66 10.07 41.71 9.86
N ARG A 67 9.35 41.84 8.74
CA ARG A 67 9.42 43.03 7.89
C ARG A 67 8.85 44.28 8.58
N ILE A 68 7.70 44.16 9.25
CA ILE A 68 7.05 45.29 9.92
C ILE A 68 7.83 45.70 11.17
N GLU A 69 8.27 44.73 11.97
CA GLU A 69 9.04 45.00 13.20
C GLU A 69 10.53 45.29 12.92
N GLN A 70 10.97 45.12 11.68
CA GLN A 70 12.37 45.26 11.26
C GLN A 70 13.35 44.46 12.13
N LYS A 71 12.92 43.27 12.55
CA LYS A 71 13.63 42.41 13.48
C LYS A 71 13.53 40.97 13.02
N ASP A 72 14.66 40.26 13.07
CA ASP A 72 14.74 38.83 12.82
C ASP A 72 14.18 38.03 14.01
N ILE A 73 13.28 37.08 13.75
CA ILE A 73 12.61 36.27 14.78
C ILE A 73 12.97 34.79 14.54
N PRO A 74 14.08 34.30 15.13
CA PRO A 74 14.55 32.94 14.88
C PRO A 74 13.60 31.86 15.43
N ASN A 75 12.79 32.19 16.45
CA ASN A 75 11.82 31.27 17.02
C ASN A 75 10.51 31.98 17.42
N ILE A 76 9.54 31.98 16.49
CA ILE A 76 8.22 32.58 16.68
C ILE A 76 7.40 31.94 17.82
N LEU A 77 7.71 30.70 18.22
CA LEU A 77 6.98 30.01 19.29
C LEU A 77 7.30 30.61 20.67
N GLU A 78 8.53 31.07 20.85
CA GLU A 78 8.99 31.74 22.07
C GLU A 78 8.84 33.25 21.99
N TYR A 79 8.69 33.80 20.78
CA TYR A 79 8.47 35.22 20.58
C TYR A 79 7.13 35.70 21.15
N GLU A 80 7.16 36.84 21.84
CA GLU A 80 5.99 37.47 22.42
C GLU A 80 5.41 38.49 21.42
N CYS A 81 4.22 38.20 20.91
CA CYS A 81 3.51 39.11 20.01
C CYS A 81 2.94 40.28 20.81
N LYS A 82 3.50 41.48 20.63
CA LYS A 82 3.06 42.69 21.33
C LYS A 82 1.71 43.16 20.78
N LEU A 83 0.71 43.28 21.65
CA LEU A 83 -0.65 43.72 21.30
C LEU A 83 -0.67 45.11 20.63
N ASP A 84 0.25 45.99 21.03
CA ASP A 84 0.31 47.37 20.52
C ASP A 84 1.09 47.48 19.18
N SER A 85 1.60 46.37 18.65
CA SER A 85 2.38 46.34 17.39
C SER A 85 1.46 46.22 16.19
N GLU A 86 1.78 46.94 15.11
CA GLU A 86 1.11 46.78 13.80
C GLU A 86 1.26 45.35 13.25
N ALA A 87 2.27 44.60 13.69
CA ALA A 87 2.53 43.23 13.30
C ALA A 87 1.77 42.17 14.13
N TYR A 88 1.02 42.57 15.17
CA TYR A 88 0.41 41.65 16.14
C TYR A 88 -0.42 40.53 15.47
N THR A 89 -1.25 40.90 14.49
CA THR A 89 -2.14 39.96 13.80
C THR A 89 -1.34 38.92 13.02
N GLN A 90 -0.30 39.32 12.31
CA GLN A 90 0.55 38.39 11.55
C GLN A 90 1.38 37.53 12.50
N CYS A 91 1.91 38.12 13.58
CA CYS A 91 2.70 37.41 14.58
C CYS A 91 1.86 36.31 15.26
N SER A 92 0.67 36.65 15.74
CA SER A 92 -0.22 35.71 16.42
C SER A 92 -0.69 34.58 15.49
N MET A 93 -0.98 34.90 14.22
CA MET A 93 -1.36 33.92 13.21
C MET A 93 -0.19 32.99 12.86
N ALA A 94 1.00 33.52 12.64
CA ALA A 94 2.23 32.75 12.41
C ALA A 94 2.50 31.80 13.57
N LYS A 95 2.41 32.30 14.80
CA LYS A 95 2.62 31.52 16.01
C LYS A 95 1.61 30.37 16.12
N TYR A 96 0.33 30.64 15.89
CA TYR A 96 -0.71 29.61 15.91
C TYR A 96 -0.49 28.53 14.84
N GLN A 97 -0.27 28.95 13.60
CA GLN A 97 -0.10 28.05 12.45
C GLN A 97 1.15 27.18 12.60
N LEU A 98 2.30 27.78 12.93
CA LEU A 98 3.56 27.05 13.07
C LEU A 98 3.58 26.16 14.32
N ASN A 99 2.88 26.53 15.39
CA ASN A 99 2.72 25.65 16.55
C ASN A 99 1.92 24.39 16.19
N ASN A 100 0.80 24.56 15.47
CA ASN A 100 -0.01 23.43 15.01
C ASN A 100 0.78 22.51 14.07
N VAL A 101 1.55 23.08 13.14
CA VAL A 101 2.42 22.30 12.25
C VAL A 101 3.47 21.52 13.04
N LYS A 102 4.13 22.14 14.03
CA LYS A 102 5.14 21.47 14.87
C LYS A 102 4.59 20.22 15.56
N VAL A 103 3.32 20.24 15.97
CA VAL A 103 2.65 19.09 16.61
C VAL A 103 2.14 18.08 15.58
N LEU A 104 1.45 18.54 14.54
CA LEU A 104 0.73 17.66 13.60
C LEU A 104 1.66 17.03 12.55
N LEU A 105 2.65 17.76 12.04
CA LEU A 105 3.56 17.28 11.01
C LEU A 105 4.25 15.95 11.36
N PRO A 106 4.87 15.77 12.55
CA PRO A 106 5.46 14.48 12.91
C PRO A 106 4.41 13.39 13.05
N ILE A 107 3.23 13.67 13.61
CA ILE A 107 2.17 12.67 13.78
C ILE A 107 1.73 12.10 12.43
N PHE A 108 1.43 12.97 11.47
CA PHE A 108 0.98 12.55 10.15
C PHE A 108 2.11 11.97 9.30
N SER A 109 3.34 12.48 9.42
CA SER A 109 4.50 11.94 8.70
C SER A 109 4.85 10.53 9.18
N TYR A 110 5.01 10.33 10.49
CA TYR A 110 5.28 9.01 11.07
C TYR A 110 4.08 8.07 10.88
N GLY A 111 2.85 8.56 11.05
CA GLY A 111 1.64 7.77 10.82
C GLY A 111 1.57 7.25 9.37
N THR A 112 1.87 8.10 8.39
CA THR A 112 1.93 7.70 6.98
C THR A 112 3.00 6.63 6.74
N GLN A 113 4.22 6.85 7.26
CA GLN A 113 5.34 5.92 7.07
C GLN A 113 5.06 4.56 7.70
N ILE A 114 4.58 4.53 8.95
CA ILE A 114 4.25 3.30 9.67
C ILE A 114 3.10 2.57 8.96
N ALA A 115 2.04 3.29 8.58
CA ALA A 115 0.91 2.69 7.89
C ALA A 115 1.32 2.09 6.54
N PHE A 116 2.16 2.80 5.78
CA PHE A 116 2.70 2.29 4.53
C PHE A 116 3.58 1.06 4.74
N ALA A 117 4.52 1.11 5.69
CA ALA A 117 5.43 -0.01 5.99
C ALA A 117 4.67 -1.26 6.45
N LEU A 118 3.68 -1.10 7.32
CA LEU A 118 2.79 -2.19 7.74
C LEU A 118 1.97 -2.70 6.54
N GLY A 119 1.43 -1.82 5.71
CA GLY A 119 0.73 -2.20 4.49
C GLY A 119 1.58 -3.10 3.58
N VAL A 120 2.84 -2.73 3.34
CA VAL A 120 3.79 -3.53 2.56
C VAL A 120 4.11 -4.86 3.23
N LEU A 121 4.39 -4.85 4.54
CA LEU A 121 4.69 -6.07 5.30
C LEU A 121 3.53 -7.08 5.22
N LEU A 122 2.30 -6.62 5.44
CA LEU A 122 1.09 -7.45 5.38
C LEU A 122 0.84 -7.98 3.96
N LEU A 123 1.15 -7.19 2.93
CA LEU A 123 1.08 -7.63 1.54
C LEU A 123 2.07 -8.77 1.27
N ILE A 124 3.32 -8.62 1.73
CA ILE A 124 4.35 -9.65 1.60
C ILE A 124 3.94 -10.93 2.34
N LEU A 125 3.44 -10.81 3.58
CA LEU A 125 2.94 -11.94 4.36
C LEU A 125 1.77 -12.65 3.68
N SER A 126 0.87 -11.89 3.02
CA SER A 126 -0.21 -12.46 2.20
C SER A 126 0.34 -13.31 1.05
N PHE A 127 1.37 -12.82 0.35
CA PHE A 127 2.03 -13.57 -0.73
C PHE A 127 2.75 -14.82 -0.21
N ILE A 128 3.53 -14.72 0.88
CA ILE A 128 4.29 -15.85 1.44
C ILE A 128 3.35 -16.92 2.02
N SER A 129 2.32 -16.51 2.77
CA SER A 129 1.32 -17.44 3.32
C SER A 129 0.61 -18.23 2.23
N GLY A 130 0.44 -17.62 1.05
CA GLY A 130 -0.05 -18.32 -0.12
C GLY A 130 0.85 -19.46 -0.59
N ILE A 131 2.17 -19.30 -0.48
CA ILE A 131 3.19 -20.23 -0.98
C ILE A 131 3.39 -21.39 0.00
N GLU A 132 3.42 -21.11 1.31
CA GLU A 132 3.67 -22.13 2.35
C GLU A 132 2.45 -23.03 2.62
N ILE A 133 1.23 -22.54 2.37
CA ILE A 133 0.06 -23.19 2.96
C ILE A 133 -0.25 -24.57 2.40
N LYS A 134 0.23 -25.06 1.24
CA LYS A 134 0.20 -26.49 0.87
C LYS A 134 0.97 -26.82 -0.42
N GLU A 135 2.13 -27.45 -0.31
CA GLU A 135 2.65 -28.24 -1.42
C GLU A 135 1.76 -29.48 -1.67
N ASP A 136 1.23 -30.11 -0.62
CA ASP A 136 0.41 -31.32 -0.73
C ASP A 136 -0.97 -31.10 -1.38
N GLU A 137 -1.70 -30.04 -1.02
CA GLU A 137 -2.96 -29.69 -1.72
C GLU A 137 -2.73 -28.98 -3.06
N TYR A 138 -1.55 -28.37 -3.29
CA TYR A 138 -1.20 -27.95 -4.65
C TYR A 138 -1.04 -29.18 -5.54
N ASP A 139 -0.34 -30.21 -5.07
CA ASP A 139 -0.17 -31.46 -5.80
C ASP A 139 -1.52 -32.18 -5.99
N GLN A 140 -2.41 -32.13 -5.00
CA GLN A 140 -3.75 -32.70 -5.11
C GLN A 140 -4.65 -31.91 -6.08
N TRP A 141 -4.67 -30.58 -6.00
CA TRP A 141 -5.37 -29.71 -6.95
C TRP A 141 -4.85 -29.88 -8.38
N LYS A 142 -3.53 -30.00 -8.55
CA LYS A 142 -2.90 -30.20 -9.86
C LYS A 142 -3.24 -31.56 -10.44
N LYS A 143 -3.27 -32.62 -9.63
CA LYS A 143 -3.76 -33.95 -10.03
C LYS A 143 -5.22 -33.89 -10.49
N ASP A 144 -6.08 -33.17 -9.78
CA ASP A 144 -7.49 -33.01 -10.16
C ASP A 144 -7.65 -32.20 -11.46
N LEU A 145 -6.85 -31.15 -11.64
CA LEU A 145 -6.83 -30.33 -12.86
C LEU A 145 -6.35 -31.13 -14.07
N ASP A 146 -5.25 -31.88 -13.93
CA ASP A 146 -4.70 -32.71 -15.00
C ASP A 146 -5.67 -33.85 -15.36
N LYS A 147 -6.40 -34.40 -14.38
CA LYS A 147 -7.45 -35.41 -14.61
C LYS A 147 -8.67 -34.85 -15.34
N ALA A 148 -9.07 -33.61 -15.03
CA ALA A 148 -10.12 -32.90 -15.76
C ALA A 148 -9.69 -32.52 -17.19
N SER A 149 -8.39 -32.26 -17.39
CA SER A 149 -7.77 -32.01 -18.69
C SER A 149 -7.67 -33.27 -19.56
N SER A 150 -7.34 -34.43 -18.97
CA SER A 150 -7.19 -35.69 -19.69
C SER A 150 -8.53 -36.34 -20.06
N GLY A 151 -9.61 -36.03 -19.35
CA GLY A 151 -10.97 -36.44 -19.71
C GLY A 151 -11.53 -35.78 -20.98
N LYS A 152 -10.75 -34.94 -21.67
CA LYS A 152 -11.11 -34.32 -22.94
C LYS A 152 -10.46 -34.96 -24.18
N SER A 153 -9.62 -35.99 -24.00
CA SER A 153 -8.98 -36.70 -25.13
C SER A 153 -9.52 -38.12 -25.40
N GLU A 154 -10.51 -38.59 -24.65
CA GLU A 154 -11.24 -39.82 -24.98
C GLU A 154 -12.66 -39.43 -25.41
N ASN A 155 -12.81 -39.14 -26.69
CA ASN A 155 -14.00 -39.50 -27.46
C ASN A 155 -13.65 -39.46 -28.95
N ASP A 156 -13.97 -40.57 -29.60
CA ASP A 156 -13.95 -40.84 -31.05
C ASP A 156 -12.60 -41.07 -31.74
N GLU A 157 -12.03 -42.25 -31.53
CA GLU A 157 -11.55 -43.05 -32.66
C GLU A 157 -12.36 -44.35 -32.70
N THR A 158 -13.37 -44.35 -33.56
CA THR A 158 -14.25 -45.49 -33.84
C THR A 158 -13.42 -46.61 -34.47
N GLU A 159 -13.48 -47.83 -33.92
CA GLU A 159 -12.92 -49.03 -34.52
C GLU A 159 -13.56 -49.29 -35.90
N GLU A 160 -12.80 -49.03 -36.96
CA GLU A 160 -12.93 -49.78 -38.21
C GLU A 160 -12.24 -51.14 -38.02
N GLU A 161 -12.99 -52.25 -38.10
CA GLU A 161 -12.82 -53.27 -39.16
C GLU A 161 -13.62 -54.57 -38.88
N LYS A 162 -14.54 -54.90 -39.83
CA LYS A 162 -14.60 -56.15 -40.62
C LYS A 162 -14.65 -57.50 -39.86
N ASN A 163 -15.45 -58.52 -40.19
CA ASN A 163 -16.39 -58.86 -41.27
C ASN A 163 -17.00 -60.25 -40.96
N GLU A 164 -17.83 -60.75 -41.89
CA GLU A 164 -18.24 -62.17 -42.15
C GLU A 164 -19.68 -62.55 -41.72
N LEU A 165 -20.67 -62.46 -42.62
CA LEU A 165 -21.12 -63.45 -43.64
C LEU A 165 -21.78 -64.72 -43.06
N SER A 166 -23.12 -64.80 -43.12
CA SER A 166 -23.88 -65.75 -43.96
C SER A 166 -25.39 -65.50 -43.90
#